data_AF-A0A150GTZ2-F1
#
_entry.id   AF-A0A150GTZ2-F1
#
_cell.length_a   1.000
_cell.length_b   1.000
_cell.length_c   1.000
_cell.angle_alpha   90.00
_cell.angle_beta   90.00
_cell.angle_gamma   90.00
#
_symmetry.space_group_name_H-M   'P 1'
#
loop_
_entity.id
_entity.type
_entity.pdbx_description
1 polymer ?
#
loop_
_entity_poly.entity_id
_entity_poly.type
_entity_poly.pdbx_seq_one_letter_code
_entity_poly.pdbx_strand_id
1 'polypeptide(L)'
;MASTSGRCSAAVAVPRPLGHSAFSRSVLPLPGSSRSRQLCCGAFKTQPVESNPVRKAFLDIGVSSDDWNRASRLEPELLSYGTERVHGILELLLELGLTNRDIGTVLIAFPQAFRLSLDHHAGPVVEFLRTDMGLSREQVVALVTRFPSILGMNVKGQLRPQLAFLASLGVPPEAVPGLVLARPLVLGPGIESVTTFLRRCGVPRQQMARLLKSYPIDYRLHIRGLSAPGPSARSPSWWPGGPPSPPPPRG
;
A
#
# COMPACT_ATOMS: atom_id res chain seq x y z
N MET A 1 -31.30 -23.87 -32.91
CA MET A 1 -32.04 -24.81 -32.03
C MET A 1 -31.27 -26.12 -31.96
N ALA A 2 -31.35 -26.83 -30.82
CA ALA A 2 -30.50 -27.94 -30.33
C ALA A 2 -29.16 -27.43 -29.74
N SER A 3 -28.90 -27.37 -28.43
CA SER A 3 -29.34 -28.12 -27.24
C SER A 3 -29.03 -29.60 -27.28
N THR A 4 -27.85 -29.97 -26.77
CA THR A 4 -27.60 -31.27 -26.12
C THR A 4 -26.58 -31.08 -25.01
N SER A 5 -27.07 -31.29 -23.80
CA SER A 5 -26.35 -31.50 -22.55
C SER A 5 -25.73 -32.90 -22.50
N GLY A 6 -24.55 -33.03 -21.90
CA GLY A 6 -23.91 -34.31 -21.62
C GLY A 6 -22.97 -34.18 -20.43
N ARG A 7 -23.44 -34.60 -19.25
CA ARG A 7 -22.66 -34.75 -18.01
C ARG A 7 -21.86 -36.04 -18.09
N CYS A 8 -20.65 -36.06 -17.51
CA CYS A 8 -20.05 -37.21 -16.83
C CYS A 8 -18.73 -36.78 -16.19
N SER A 9 -18.66 -36.68 -14.85
CA SER A 9 -17.39 -36.76 -14.12
C SER A 9 -17.58 -37.65 -12.91
N ALA A 10 -16.73 -38.68 -12.89
CA ALA A 10 -16.80 -39.84 -12.03
C ALA A 10 -16.45 -39.53 -10.57
N ALA A 11 -17.16 -40.21 -9.67
CA ALA A 11 -16.84 -40.31 -8.25
C ALA A 11 -15.59 -41.17 -8.07
N VAL A 12 -14.61 -40.66 -7.32
CA VAL A 12 -13.43 -41.43 -6.88
C VAL A 12 -13.70 -41.97 -5.48
N ALA A 13 -13.60 -43.29 -5.37
CA ALA A 13 -13.78 -44.06 -4.14
C ALA A 13 -12.63 -43.86 -3.15
N VAL A 14 -12.96 -43.76 -1.86
CA VAL A 14 -12.03 -43.78 -0.73
C VAL A 14 -12.00 -45.20 -0.14
N PRO A 15 -10.84 -45.83 0.07
CA PRO A 15 -10.77 -47.08 0.81
C PRO A 15 -10.66 -46.83 2.33
N ARG A 16 -11.50 -47.54 3.09
CA ARG A 16 -11.36 -47.78 4.53
C ARG A 16 -10.23 -48.79 4.79
N PRO A 17 -9.67 -48.80 6.01
CA PRO A 17 -9.49 -50.08 6.68
C PRO A 17 -10.07 -50.14 8.10
N LEU A 18 -10.56 -51.34 8.41
CA LEU A 18 -10.94 -51.95 9.69
C LEU A 18 -9.64 -52.08 10.54
N GLY A 19 -9.55 -51.90 11.86
CA GLY A 19 -10.45 -52.21 12.96
C GLY A 19 -9.91 -53.44 13.71
N HIS A 20 -9.19 -53.29 14.84
CA HIS A 20 -8.94 -54.39 15.81
C HIS A 20 -8.74 -53.88 17.25
N SER A 21 -9.77 -54.18 18.07
CA SER A 21 -9.81 -54.61 19.48
C SER A 21 -8.65 -54.34 20.46
N ALA A 22 -9.00 -53.58 21.50
CA ALA A 22 -8.81 -53.79 22.95
C ALA A 22 -7.63 -54.62 23.50
N PHE A 23 -6.88 -54.03 24.43
CA PHE A 23 -6.42 -54.72 25.64
C PHE A 23 -6.36 -53.75 26.84
N SER A 24 -7.15 -54.06 27.86
CA SER A 24 -7.16 -53.41 29.18
C SER A 24 -6.07 -54.02 30.04
N ARG A 25 -5.25 -53.19 30.72
CA ARG A 25 -4.50 -53.60 31.92
C ARG A 25 -4.32 -52.41 32.87
N SER A 26 -5.10 -52.45 33.94
CA SER A 26 -4.89 -51.69 35.17
C SER A 26 -3.59 -52.13 35.86
N VAL A 27 -2.77 -51.19 36.30
CA VAL A 27 -1.73 -51.41 37.33
C VAL A 27 -1.80 -50.26 38.35
N LEU A 28 -1.76 -50.67 39.61
CA LEU A 28 -2.00 -49.96 40.88
C LEU A 28 -0.97 -48.86 41.22
N PRO A 29 -1.26 -48.00 42.24
CA PRO A 29 -0.52 -46.77 42.54
C PRO A 29 0.65 -46.97 43.52
N LEU A 30 1.60 -46.03 43.52
CA LEU A 30 2.65 -45.89 44.56
C LEU A 30 2.87 -44.41 44.96
N PRO A 31 3.43 -44.16 46.15
CA PRO A 31 3.04 -43.03 47.00
C PRO A 31 4.03 -41.85 47.02
N GLY A 32 3.51 -40.70 47.45
CA GLY A 32 4.18 -39.81 48.40
C GLY A 32 5.31 -38.91 47.91
N SER A 33 5.02 -37.61 47.85
CA SER A 33 5.70 -36.55 48.62
C SER A 33 5.94 -35.27 47.81
N SER A 34 5.13 -34.26 48.15
CA SER A 34 5.53 -32.87 48.40
C SER A 34 6.69 -32.29 47.59
N ARG A 35 6.35 -31.45 46.62
CA ARG A 35 6.71 -30.01 46.60
C ARG A 35 5.98 -29.33 45.45
N SER A 36 4.84 -28.73 45.79
CA SER A 36 4.17 -27.76 44.94
C SER A 36 5.08 -26.54 44.78
N ARG A 37 5.91 -26.52 43.73
CA ARG A 37 6.37 -25.25 43.16
C ARG A 37 5.33 -24.86 42.15
N GLN A 38 4.33 -24.13 42.66
CA GLN A 38 3.36 -23.43 41.85
C GLN A 38 4.11 -22.35 41.09
N LEU A 39 4.61 -22.72 39.91
CA LEU A 39 4.94 -21.77 38.87
C LEU A 39 3.61 -21.12 38.49
N CYS A 40 3.35 -19.95 39.04
CA CYS A 40 2.31 -19.06 38.56
C CYS A 40 2.67 -18.70 37.11
N CYS A 41 2.26 -19.53 36.15
CA CYS A 41 2.08 -19.07 34.78
C CYS A 41 1.04 -17.96 34.86
N GLY A 42 1.51 -16.71 34.83
CA GLY A 42 0.64 -15.56 34.67
C GLY A 42 -0.24 -15.85 33.46
N ALA A 43 -1.52 -16.09 33.73
CA ALA A 43 -2.52 -16.23 32.69
C ALA A 43 -2.58 -14.89 31.97
N PHE A 44 -1.82 -14.77 30.88
CA PHE A 44 -2.12 -13.77 29.86
C PHE A 44 -3.51 -14.13 29.37
N LYS A 45 -4.52 -13.46 29.92
CA LYS A 45 -5.90 -13.55 29.44
C LYS A 45 -5.86 -13.06 28.00
N THR A 46 -5.74 -13.98 27.05
CA THR A 46 -6.10 -13.69 25.67
C THR A 46 -7.59 -13.43 25.70
N GLN A 47 -7.98 -12.16 25.67
CA GLN A 47 -9.37 -11.84 25.42
C GLN A 47 -9.76 -12.47 24.08
N PRO A 48 -10.93 -13.11 23.97
CA PRO A 48 -11.41 -13.60 22.69
C PRO A 48 -11.34 -12.47 21.68
N VAL A 49 -10.78 -12.72 20.49
CA VAL A 49 -10.61 -11.71 19.42
C VAL A 49 -11.94 -11.06 19.02
N GLU A 50 -13.08 -11.66 19.38
CA GLU A 50 -14.43 -11.13 19.22
C GLU A 50 -14.76 -9.94 20.14
N SER A 51 -14.09 -9.79 21.28
CA SER A 51 -14.33 -8.71 22.25
C SER A 51 -13.38 -7.52 22.09
N ASN A 52 -12.52 -7.50 21.07
CA ASN A 52 -11.54 -6.42 20.90
C ASN A 52 -12.23 -5.12 20.44
N PRO A 53 -12.01 -3.99 21.14
CA PRO A 53 -12.70 -2.74 20.83
C PRO A 53 -12.29 -2.14 19.48
N VAL A 54 -11.05 -2.36 19.04
CA VAL A 54 -10.61 -1.94 17.69
C VAL A 54 -11.37 -2.72 16.64
N ARG A 55 -11.46 -4.05 16.78
CA ARG A 55 -12.26 -4.90 15.87
C ARG A 55 -13.70 -4.39 15.79
N LYS A 56 -14.30 -4.15 16.96
CA LYS A 56 -15.68 -3.66 17.05
C LYS A 56 -15.88 -2.36 16.27
N ALA A 57 -14.97 -1.39 16.41
CA ALA A 57 -15.05 -0.11 15.70
C ALA A 57 -15.17 -0.27 14.17
N PHE A 58 -14.39 -1.18 13.57
CA PHE A 58 -14.48 -1.46 12.13
C PHE A 58 -15.77 -2.19 11.74
N LEU A 59 -16.23 -3.15 12.56
CA LEU A 59 -17.46 -3.88 12.27
C LEU A 59 -18.70 -2.99 12.41
N ASP A 60 -18.73 -2.09 13.40
CA ASP A 60 -19.85 -1.18 13.66
C ASP A 60 -20.10 -0.22 12.49
N ILE A 61 -19.04 0.20 11.78
CA ILE A 61 -19.16 1.01 10.55
C ILE A 61 -19.45 0.16 9.29
N GLY A 62 -19.54 -1.16 9.44
CA GLY A 62 -19.87 -2.09 8.36
C GLY A 62 -18.68 -2.58 7.51
N VAL A 63 -17.44 -2.50 8.01
CA VAL A 63 -16.32 -3.22 7.37
C VAL A 63 -16.55 -4.73 7.55
N SER A 64 -16.32 -5.51 6.49
CA SER A 64 -16.60 -6.95 6.54
C SER A 64 -15.69 -7.66 7.55
N SER A 65 -16.20 -8.69 8.22
CA SER A 65 -15.37 -9.50 9.13
C SER A 65 -14.22 -10.19 8.38
N ASP A 66 -14.38 -10.48 7.09
CA ASP A 66 -13.33 -11.09 6.27
C ASP A 66 -12.17 -10.12 6.01
N ASP A 67 -12.48 -8.87 5.66
CA ASP A 67 -11.47 -7.82 5.47
C ASP A 67 -10.72 -7.55 6.77
N TRP A 68 -11.43 -7.45 7.89
CA TRP A 68 -10.82 -7.35 9.21
C TRP A 68 -9.90 -8.54 9.51
N ASN A 69 -10.41 -9.77 9.36
CA ASN A 69 -9.64 -10.98 9.65
C ASN A 69 -8.39 -11.08 8.76
N ARG A 70 -8.48 -10.60 7.50
CA ARG A 70 -7.33 -10.52 6.60
C ARG A 70 -6.31 -9.49 7.10
N ALA A 71 -6.75 -8.28 7.44
CA ALA A 71 -5.87 -7.23 7.94
C ALA A 71 -5.20 -7.62 9.26
N SER A 72 -5.93 -8.21 10.22
CA SER A 72 -5.38 -8.62 11.52
C SER A 72 -4.34 -9.74 11.40
N ARG A 73 -4.41 -10.58 10.36
CA ARG A 73 -3.38 -11.59 10.06
C ARG A 73 -2.13 -10.97 9.45
N LEU A 74 -2.30 -9.96 8.60
CA LEU A 74 -1.19 -9.25 7.98
C LEU A 74 -0.46 -8.35 8.98
N GLU A 75 -1.21 -7.75 9.91
CA GLU A 75 -0.71 -6.85 10.95
C GLU A 75 -1.32 -7.21 12.32
N PRO A 76 -0.69 -8.10 13.09
CA PRO A 76 -1.18 -8.48 14.41
C PRO A 76 -1.24 -7.31 15.41
N GLU A 77 -0.39 -6.28 15.22
CA GLU A 77 -0.37 -5.07 16.05
C GLU A 77 -1.67 -4.26 15.98
N LEU A 78 -2.49 -4.45 14.94
CA LEU A 78 -3.79 -3.78 14.79
C LEU A 78 -4.70 -3.97 16.03
N LEU A 79 -4.60 -5.11 16.71
CA LEU A 79 -5.35 -5.41 17.93
C LEU A 79 -4.96 -4.54 19.14
N SER A 80 -3.78 -3.92 19.08
CA SER A 80 -3.21 -3.09 20.14
C SER A 80 -3.32 -1.59 19.88
N TYR A 81 -3.91 -1.19 18.76
CA TYR A 81 -4.05 0.22 18.42
C TYR A 81 -4.95 0.95 19.43
N GLY A 82 -4.62 2.21 19.70
CA GLY A 82 -5.45 3.06 20.56
C GLY A 82 -6.80 3.32 19.90
N THR A 83 -7.88 2.91 20.56
CA THR A 83 -9.26 3.02 20.06
C THR A 83 -9.62 4.45 19.68
N GLU A 84 -9.22 5.45 20.47
CA GLU A 84 -9.46 6.87 20.18
C GLU A 84 -8.91 7.30 18.83
N ARG A 85 -7.67 6.88 18.50
CA ARG A 85 -7.05 7.20 17.21
C ARG A 85 -7.76 6.50 16.06
N VAL A 86 -8.14 5.25 16.27
CA VAL A 86 -8.87 4.48 15.27
C VAL A 86 -10.19 5.17 14.94
N HIS A 87 -10.99 5.55 15.93
CA HIS A 87 -12.25 6.25 15.71
C HIS A 87 -12.03 7.59 14.99
N GLY A 88 -11.08 8.42 15.42
CA GLY A 88 -10.81 9.70 14.75
C GLY A 88 -10.40 9.55 13.28
N ILE A 89 -9.63 8.51 12.94
CA ILE A 89 -9.30 8.23 11.54
C ILE A 89 -10.51 7.69 10.77
N LEU A 90 -11.33 6.81 11.37
CA LEU A 90 -12.54 6.29 10.72
C LEU A 90 -13.55 7.40 10.42
N GLU A 91 -13.77 8.29 11.39
CA GLU A 91 -14.64 9.48 11.23
C GLU A 91 -14.14 10.36 10.09
N LEU A 92 -12.85 10.70 10.07
CA LEU A 92 -12.26 11.48 8.96
C LEU A 92 -12.50 10.82 7.60
N LEU A 93 -12.27 9.50 7.47
CA LEU A 93 -12.44 8.81 6.20
C LEU A 93 -13.91 8.76 5.76
N LEU A 94 -14.84 8.55 6.69
CA LEU A 94 -16.28 8.58 6.43
C LEU A 94 -16.74 9.99 6.02
N GLU A 95 -16.28 11.02 6.72
CA GLU A 95 -16.54 12.44 6.38
C GLU A 95 -16.01 12.80 4.99
N LEU A 96 -14.84 12.28 4.62
CA LEU A 96 -14.31 12.42 3.26
C LEU A 96 -15.18 11.74 2.22
N GLY A 97 -16.02 10.79 2.60
CA GLY A 97 -16.95 10.07 1.72
C GLY A 97 -16.43 8.70 1.30
N LEU A 98 -15.44 8.12 1.99
CA LEU A 98 -15.07 6.73 1.77
C LEU A 98 -16.20 5.83 2.25
N THR A 99 -16.56 4.84 1.43
CA THR A 99 -17.51 3.80 1.84
C THR A 99 -16.85 2.82 2.81
N ASN A 100 -17.66 2.05 3.55
CA ASN A 100 -17.14 0.96 4.38
C ASN A 100 -16.29 -0.05 3.59
N ARG A 101 -16.60 -0.29 2.32
CA ARG A 101 -15.80 -1.09 1.39
C ARG A 101 -14.44 -0.45 1.08
N ASP A 102 -14.40 0.86 0.87
CA ASP A 102 -13.15 1.60 0.66
C ASP A 102 -12.27 1.55 1.91
N ILE A 103 -12.88 1.74 3.09
CA ILE A 103 -12.18 1.64 4.39
C ILE A 103 -11.62 0.23 4.59
N GLY A 104 -12.37 -0.84 4.25
CA GLY A 104 -11.85 -2.21 4.27
C GLY A 104 -10.64 -2.39 3.34
N THR A 105 -10.67 -1.76 2.15
CA THR A 105 -9.54 -1.77 1.20
C THR A 105 -8.32 -1.06 1.78
N VAL A 106 -8.52 0.12 2.38
CA VAL A 106 -7.46 0.89 3.06
C VAL A 106 -6.89 0.10 4.24
N LEU A 107 -7.74 -0.55 5.04
CA LEU A 107 -7.36 -1.38 6.17
C LEU A 107 -6.45 -2.54 5.76
N ILE A 108 -6.76 -3.24 4.68
CA ILE A 108 -5.91 -4.33 4.19
C ILE A 108 -4.60 -3.79 3.61
N ALA A 109 -4.65 -2.70 2.85
CA ALA A 109 -3.50 -2.17 2.14
C ALA A 109 -2.49 -1.45 3.06
N PHE A 110 -2.98 -0.76 4.09
CA PHE A 110 -2.17 0.02 5.01
C PHE A 110 -2.85 0.14 6.39
N PRO A 111 -2.86 -0.94 7.20
CA PRO A 111 -3.48 -0.94 8.53
C PRO A 111 -2.94 0.18 9.43
N GLN A 112 -1.67 0.53 9.24
CA GLN A 112 -0.95 1.57 9.96
C GLN A 112 -1.57 2.97 9.82
N ALA A 113 -2.45 3.21 8.83
CA ALA A 113 -3.23 4.45 8.73
C ALA A 113 -4.03 4.74 10.01
N PHE A 114 -4.56 3.70 10.65
CA PHE A 114 -5.50 3.83 11.77
C PHE A 114 -4.85 4.08 13.13
N ARG A 115 -3.52 4.15 13.19
CA ARG A 115 -2.77 4.60 14.38
C ARG A 115 -2.17 6.00 14.24
N LEU A 116 -2.33 6.62 13.08
CA LEU A 116 -1.82 7.97 12.80
C LEU A 116 -2.50 8.98 13.72
N SER A 117 -1.78 10.06 14.03
CA SER A 117 -2.39 11.22 14.67
C SER A 117 -3.25 11.97 13.65
N LEU A 118 -4.51 12.19 14.02
CA LEU A 118 -5.44 12.98 13.21
C LEU A 118 -4.90 14.40 13.00
N ASP A 119 -4.47 15.06 14.08
CA ASP A 119 -4.07 16.48 14.07
C ASP A 119 -2.71 16.74 13.43
N HIS A 120 -1.78 15.77 13.50
CA HIS A 120 -0.41 15.97 13.03
C HIS A 120 -0.12 15.30 11.69
N HIS A 121 -0.95 14.34 11.25
CA HIS A 121 -0.75 13.61 10.01
C HIS A 121 -1.97 13.67 9.09
N ALA A 122 -3.02 12.90 9.39
CA ALA A 122 -4.08 12.65 8.43
C ALA A 122 -4.88 13.92 8.08
N GLY A 123 -5.26 14.72 9.07
CA GLY A 123 -5.99 15.98 8.88
C GLY A 123 -5.21 16.99 8.04
N PRO A 124 -3.98 17.36 8.43
CA PRO A 124 -3.14 18.28 7.64
C PRO A 124 -2.88 17.81 6.21
N VAL A 125 -2.69 16.50 6.00
CA VAL A 125 -2.51 15.95 4.65
C VAL A 125 -3.78 16.15 3.84
N VAL A 126 -4.93 15.74 4.37
CA VAL A 126 -6.22 15.88 3.69
C VAL A 126 -6.52 17.33 3.32
N GLU A 127 -6.25 18.25 4.24
CA GLU A 127 -6.40 19.68 3.99
C GLU A 127 -5.48 20.13 2.85
N PHE A 128 -4.20 19.76 2.88
CA PHE A 128 -3.25 20.03 1.80
C PHE A 128 -3.70 19.46 0.44
N LEU A 129 -4.27 18.24 0.41
CA LEU A 129 -4.80 17.65 -0.82
C LEU A 129 -5.91 18.51 -1.43
N ARG A 130 -6.79 19.08 -0.58
CA ARG A 130 -7.95 19.86 -1.02
C ARG A 130 -7.59 21.30 -1.36
N THR A 131 -6.81 21.97 -0.52
CA THR A 131 -6.56 23.42 -0.66
C THR A 131 -5.32 23.72 -1.49
N ASP A 132 -4.16 23.16 -1.15
CA ASP A 132 -2.92 23.42 -1.88
C ASP A 132 -2.89 22.71 -3.24
N MET A 133 -3.43 21.49 -3.35
CA MET A 133 -3.48 20.74 -4.61
C MET A 133 -4.80 20.89 -5.38
N GLY A 134 -5.81 21.52 -4.80
CA GLY A 134 -7.08 21.78 -5.49
C GLY A 134 -7.85 20.51 -5.91
N LEU A 135 -7.63 19.38 -5.23
CA LEU A 135 -8.30 18.13 -5.57
C LEU A 135 -9.77 18.16 -5.15
N SER A 136 -10.64 17.65 -6.02
CA SER A 136 -12.05 17.43 -5.68
C SER A 136 -12.18 16.36 -4.58
N ARG A 137 -13.33 16.34 -3.89
CA ARG A 137 -13.60 15.33 -2.85
C ARG A 137 -13.44 13.91 -3.40
N GLU A 138 -13.97 13.64 -4.59
CA GLU A 138 -13.93 12.34 -5.26
C GLU A 138 -12.48 11.96 -5.63
N GLN A 139 -11.67 12.93 -6.04
CA GLN A 139 -10.25 12.72 -6.33
C GLN A 139 -9.46 12.39 -5.07
N VAL A 140 -9.74 13.06 -3.94
CA VAL A 140 -9.12 12.76 -2.65
C VAL A 140 -9.52 11.35 -2.18
N VAL A 141 -10.80 10.99 -2.26
CA VAL A 141 -11.29 9.63 -1.95
C VAL A 141 -10.54 8.60 -2.80
N ALA A 142 -10.51 8.78 -4.12
CA ALA A 142 -9.82 7.85 -5.02
C ALA A 142 -8.31 7.73 -4.73
N LEU A 143 -7.66 8.84 -4.37
CA LEU A 143 -6.24 8.87 -4.02
C LEU A 143 -5.95 8.14 -2.71
N VAL A 144 -6.73 8.42 -1.66
CA VAL A 144 -6.57 7.79 -0.34
C VAL A 144 -6.86 6.30 -0.40
N THR A 145 -7.89 5.87 -1.13
CA THR A 145 -8.21 4.44 -1.29
C THR A 145 -7.10 3.70 -2.05
N ARG A 146 -6.51 4.30 -3.08
CA ARG A 146 -5.44 3.67 -3.89
C ARG A 146 -4.05 3.78 -3.26
N PHE A 147 -3.80 4.82 -2.47
CA PHE A 147 -2.49 5.10 -1.87
C PHE A 147 -2.64 5.65 -0.44
N PRO A 148 -3.12 4.83 0.51
CA PRO A 148 -3.43 5.26 1.86
C PRO A 148 -2.22 5.74 2.67
N SER A 149 -1.00 5.34 2.28
CA SER A 149 0.23 5.83 2.91
C SER A 149 0.44 7.34 2.79
N ILE A 150 -0.28 8.02 1.88
CA ILE A 150 -0.23 9.49 1.77
C ILE A 150 -0.63 10.17 3.08
N LEU A 151 -1.57 9.60 3.83
CA LEU A 151 -2.07 10.17 5.10
C LEU A 151 -0.99 10.25 6.18
N GLY A 152 0.04 9.41 6.09
CA GLY A 152 1.16 9.42 7.02
C GLY A 152 2.28 10.40 6.66
N MET A 153 2.19 11.07 5.50
CA MET A 153 3.25 11.98 5.04
C MET A 153 3.22 13.30 5.80
N ASN A 154 4.39 13.90 6.02
CA ASN A 154 4.49 15.23 6.59
C ASN A 154 4.32 16.31 5.50
N VAL A 155 3.34 17.19 5.67
CA VAL A 155 3.07 18.27 4.69
C VAL A 155 4.29 19.18 4.50
N LYS A 156 4.90 19.65 5.60
CA LYS A 156 6.01 20.63 5.55
C LYS A 156 7.34 19.99 5.17
N GLY A 157 7.62 18.80 5.68
CA GLY A 157 8.91 18.12 5.53
C GLY A 157 8.98 17.17 4.34
N GLN A 158 7.86 16.73 3.78
CA GLN A 158 7.84 15.79 2.66
C GLN A 158 7.04 16.33 1.46
N LEU A 159 5.75 16.61 1.62
CA LEU A 159 4.89 16.93 0.48
C LEU A 159 5.29 18.24 -0.22
N ARG A 160 5.44 19.34 0.52
CA ARG A 160 5.84 20.64 -0.06
C ARG A 160 7.22 20.60 -0.73
N PRO A 161 8.29 20.05 -0.10
CA PRO A 161 9.57 19.85 -0.78
C PRO A 161 9.45 19.02 -2.05
N GLN A 162 8.61 17.97 -2.05
CA GLN A 162 8.43 17.15 -3.25
C GLN A 162 7.70 17.86 -4.38
N LEU A 163 6.72 18.72 -4.07
CA LEU A 163 6.11 19.56 -5.10
C LEU A 163 7.11 20.57 -5.69
N ALA A 164 7.96 21.17 -4.84
CA ALA A 164 9.03 22.06 -5.30
C ALA A 164 10.06 21.30 -6.17
N PHE A 165 10.38 20.07 -5.81
CA PHE A 165 11.24 19.20 -6.62
C PHE A 165 10.61 18.92 -7.99
N LEU A 166 9.33 18.54 -8.06
CA LEU A 166 8.61 18.33 -9.32
C LEU A 166 8.60 19.61 -10.19
N ALA A 167 8.39 20.77 -9.59
CA ALA A 167 8.48 22.05 -10.29
C ALA A 167 9.89 22.29 -10.87
N SER A 168 10.95 21.98 -10.12
CA SER A 168 12.35 22.10 -10.57
C SER A 168 12.68 21.21 -11.78
N LEU A 169 11.92 20.12 -11.98
CA LEU A 169 12.03 19.22 -13.12
C LEU A 169 11.29 19.73 -14.37
N GLY A 170 10.57 20.84 -14.26
CA GLY A 170 9.76 21.41 -15.35
C GLY A 170 8.34 20.83 -15.40
N VAL A 171 7.84 20.22 -14.31
CA VAL A 171 6.42 19.88 -14.21
C VAL A 171 5.65 21.16 -13.88
N PRO A 172 4.72 21.62 -14.73
CA PRO A 172 3.95 22.81 -14.44
C PRO A 172 3.02 22.54 -13.23
N PRO A 173 2.84 23.50 -12.33
CA PRO A 173 2.08 23.29 -11.09
C PRO A 173 0.64 22.82 -11.34
N GLU A 174 0.04 23.22 -12.45
CA GLU A 174 -1.31 22.82 -12.87
C GLU A 174 -1.39 21.33 -13.27
N ALA A 175 -0.27 20.73 -13.69
CA ALA A 175 -0.20 19.32 -14.05
C ALA A 175 0.13 18.40 -12.86
N VAL A 176 0.59 18.96 -11.74
CA VAL A 176 0.99 18.20 -10.54
C VAL A 176 -0.17 17.38 -9.98
N PRO A 177 -1.38 17.93 -9.76
CA PRO A 177 -2.49 17.13 -9.22
C PRO A 177 -2.84 15.94 -10.11
N GLY A 178 -2.89 16.15 -11.43
CA GLY A 178 -3.13 15.09 -12.40
C GLY A 178 -2.03 14.02 -12.43
N LEU A 179 -0.77 14.42 -12.21
CA LEU A 179 0.35 13.49 -12.08
C LEU A 179 0.25 12.65 -10.80
N VAL A 180 -0.06 13.26 -9.67
CA VAL A 180 -0.21 12.58 -8.37
C VAL A 180 -1.38 11.58 -8.40
N LEU A 181 -2.52 11.97 -8.97
CA LEU A 181 -3.68 11.06 -9.13
C LEU A 181 -3.38 9.86 -10.03
N ALA A 182 -2.59 10.08 -11.09
CA ALA A 182 -2.16 9.00 -11.97
C ALA A 182 -1.12 8.09 -11.28
N ARG A 183 -0.14 8.69 -10.59
CA ARG A 183 0.98 8.01 -9.95
C ARG A 183 1.33 8.64 -8.59
N PRO A 184 0.73 8.16 -7.50
CA PRO A 184 1.00 8.70 -6.16
C PRO A 184 2.45 8.52 -5.70
N LEU A 185 3.14 7.51 -6.24
CA LEU A 185 4.54 7.19 -5.91
C LEU A 185 5.54 8.29 -6.29
N VAL A 186 5.14 9.27 -7.12
CA VAL A 186 5.98 10.45 -7.41
C VAL A 186 6.27 11.30 -6.18
N LEU A 187 5.47 11.15 -5.11
CA LEU A 187 5.68 11.80 -3.83
C LEU A 187 6.73 11.10 -2.95
N GLY A 188 7.19 9.91 -3.35
CA GLY A 188 8.21 9.14 -2.63
C GLY A 188 9.65 9.52 -3.03
N PRO A 189 10.65 9.21 -2.20
CA PRO A 189 12.06 9.59 -2.43
C PRO A 189 12.68 8.93 -3.68
N GLY A 190 12.11 7.83 -4.18
CA GLY A 190 12.61 7.12 -5.36
C GLY A 190 12.60 7.95 -6.65
N ILE A 191 11.76 9.00 -6.73
CA ILE A 191 11.67 9.85 -7.92
C ILE A 191 12.97 10.59 -8.22
N GLU A 192 13.75 10.98 -7.22
CA GLU A 192 15.02 11.69 -7.41
C GLU A 192 16.03 10.83 -8.17
N SER A 193 16.09 9.54 -7.83
CA SER A 193 16.97 8.57 -8.50
C SER A 193 16.59 8.40 -9.98
N VAL A 194 15.30 8.20 -10.24
CA VAL A 194 14.75 8.05 -11.59
C VAL A 194 15.02 9.27 -12.44
N THR A 195 14.71 10.46 -11.94
CA THR A 195 14.84 11.72 -12.69
C THR A 195 16.30 12.09 -12.93
N THR A 196 17.20 11.77 -11.98
CA THR A 196 18.64 11.92 -12.17
C THR A 196 19.16 11.00 -13.27
N PHE A 197 18.70 9.74 -13.30
CA PHE A 197 19.01 8.82 -14.39
C PHE A 197 18.50 9.33 -15.75
N LEU A 198 17.23 9.74 -15.84
CA LEU A 198 16.64 10.27 -17.08
C LEU A 198 17.40 11.49 -17.61
N ARG A 199 17.78 12.41 -16.72
CA ARG A 199 18.59 13.58 -17.06
C ARG A 199 19.97 13.17 -17.58
N ARG A 200 20.61 12.15 -17.01
CA ARG A 200 21.88 11.61 -17.51
C ARG A 200 21.73 10.95 -18.89
N CYS A 201 20.56 10.39 -19.21
CA CYS A 201 20.25 9.89 -20.54
C CYS A 201 19.95 10.99 -21.58
N GLY A 202 20.11 12.27 -21.23
CA GLY A 202 19.88 13.41 -22.13
C GLY A 202 18.41 13.78 -22.31
N VAL A 203 17.51 13.30 -21.44
CA VAL A 203 16.10 13.67 -21.49
C VAL A 203 15.94 15.15 -21.11
N PRO A 204 15.38 16.00 -21.98
CA PRO A 204 15.17 17.41 -21.67
C PRO A 204 14.04 17.58 -20.64
N ARG A 205 14.14 18.62 -19.80
CA ARG A 205 13.18 18.91 -18.71
C ARG A 205 11.72 18.93 -19.19
N GLN A 206 11.48 19.50 -20.37
CA GLN A 206 10.15 19.60 -20.99
C GLN A 206 9.49 18.21 -21.22
N GLN A 207 10.28 17.17 -21.43
CA GLN A 207 9.78 15.81 -21.62
C GLN A 207 9.58 15.06 -20.31
N MET A 208 10.09 15.57 -19.19
CA MET A 208 10.07 14.89 -17.89
C MET A 208 8.64 14.65 -17.39
N ALA A 209 7.79 15.69 -17.42
CA ALA A 209 6.40 15.58 -16.98
C ALA A 209 5.63 14.50 -17.77
N ARG A 210 5.82 14.47 -19.09
CA ARG A 210 5.21 13.47 -19.97
C ARG A 210 5.70 12.07 -19.62
N LEU A 211 7.01 11.88 -19.41
CA LEU A 211 7.59 10.57 -19.09
C LEU A 211 7.14 10.06 -17.72
N LEU A 212 7.12 10.93 -16.70
CA LEU A 212 6.57 10.60 -15.39
C LEU A 212 5.07 10.24 -15.48
N LYS A 213 4.34 10.81 -16.43
CA LYS A 213 2.93 10.50 -16.71
C LYS A 213 2.71 9.27 -17.63
N SER A 214 3.65 8.91 -18.50
CA SER A 214 3.45 7.82 -19.45
C SER A 214 4.06 6.50 -18.98
N TYR A 215 5.21 6.54 -18.31
CA TYR A 215 5.91 5.31 -17.92
C TYR A 215 5.50 4.83 -16.53
N PRO A 216 5.14 3.54 -16.36
CA PRO A 216 5.21 2.89 -15.05
C PRO A 216 6.70 2.72 -14.70
N ILE A 217 7.39 3.81 -14.39
CA ILE A 217 8.71 3.69 -13.80
C ILE A 217 8.47 3.15 -12.40
N ASP A 218 8.96 1.96 -12.11
CA ASP A 218 8.93 1.46 -10.75
C ASP A 218 9.90 2.31 -9.93
N TYR A 219 9.34 3.28 -9.20
CA TYR A 219 10.08 4.19 -8.33
C TYR A 219 10.76 3.46 -7.16
N ARG A 220 10.56 2.14 -7.00
CA ARG A 220 11.34 1.27 -6.09
C ARG A 220 12.66 0.80 -6.68
N LEU A 221 12.94 1.06 -7.95
CA LEU A 221 14.21 0.70 -8.59
C LEU A 221 15.35 1.55 -8.01
N HIS A 222 16.18 0.94 -7.16
CA HIS A 222 17.52 1.46 -6.89
C HIS A 222 18.34 1.29 -8.16
N ILE A 223 18.43 2.35 -8.98
CA ILE A 223 19.27 2.37 -10.19
C ILE A 223 20.75 2.46 -9.76
N ARG A 224 21.27 1.42 -9.12
CA ARG A 224 22.71 1.22 -8.93
C ARG A 224 23.19 0.40 -10.11
N GLY A 225 23.90 1.04 -11.03
CA GLY A 225 24.64 0.34 -12.09
C GLY A 225 24.37 0.76 -13.53
N LEU A 226 23.39 1.63 -13.81
CA LEU A 226 23.26 2.20 -15.16
C LEU A 226 24.20 3.39 -15.31
N SER A 227 25.41 3.12 -15.79
CA SER A 227 26.30 4.17 -16.30
C SER A 227 25.62 4.77 -17.52
N ALA A 228 25.33 6.07 -17.48
CA ALA A 228 24.80 6.74 -18.65
C ALA A 228 25.89 6.79 -19.73
N PRO A 229 25.54 6.61 -21.01
CA PRO A 229 26.49 6.88 -22.09
C PRO A 229 26.92 8.35 -21.95
N GLY A 230 28.24 8.57 -21.88
CA GLY A 230 28.80 9.91 -21.65
C GLY A 230 28.32 10.91 -22.71
N PRO A 231 28.50 12.23 -22.47
CA PRO A 231 28.02 13.30 -23.36
C PRO A 231 28.61 13.26 -24.79
N SER A 232 29.51 12.32 -25.10
CA SER A 232 30.10 12.07 -26.41
C SER A 232 29.50 10.86 -27.16
N ALA A 233 28.55 10.14 -26.58
CA ALA A 233 27.92 9.01 -27.27
C ALA A 233 27.00 9.54 -28.38
N ARG A 234 27.41 9.33 -29.63
CA ARG A 234 26.57 9.57 -30.80
C ARG A 234 25.19 8.98 -30.56
N SER A 235 24.16 9.75 -30.88
CA SER A 235 22.77 9.29 -30.84
C SER A 235 22.67 7.91 -31.49
N PRO A 236 22.14 6.89 -30.81
CA PRO A 236 22.02 5.56 -31.37
C PRO A 236 21.20 5.60 -32.67
N SER A 237 21.53 4.74 -33.62
CA SER A 237 20.99 4.76 -35.00
C SER A 237 19.46 4.67 -35.10
N TRP A 238 18.79 4.28 -34.02
CA TRP A 238 17.34 4.20 -33.90
C TRP A 238 16.66 5.45 -33.31
N TRP A 239 17.38 6.54 -33.00
CA TRP A 239 16.77 7.80 -32.53
C TRP A 239 16.20 8.61 -33.71
N PRO A 240 14.86 8.80 -33.80
CA PRO A 240 14.23 9.38 -34.99
C PRO A 240 14.32 10.92 -35.09
N GLY A 241 15.16 11.58 -34.28
CA GLY A 241 15.18 13.04 -34.14
C GLY A 241 16.57 13.65 -34.09
N GLY A 242 17.51 13.17 -34.93
CA GLY A 242 18.84 13.77 -35.05
C GLY A 242 18.77 15.24 -35.54
N PRO A 243 19.69 16.11 -35.09
CA PRO A 243 19.72 17.50 -35.55
C PRO A 243 20.03 17.57 -37.06
N PRO A 244 19.49 18.56 -37.79
CA PRO A 244 19.75 18.72 -39.21
C PRO A 244 21.24 18.98 -39.46
N SER A 245 21.79 18.32 -40.49
CA SER A 245 23.18 18.47 -40.91
C SER A 245 23.52 19.93 -41.23
N PRO A 246 24.68 20.46 -40.81
CA PRO A 246 25.08 21.81 -41.20
C PRO A 246 25.32 21.88 -42.72
N PRO A 247 25.03 23.03 -43.36
CA PRO A 247 25.29 23.21 -44.79
C PRO A 247 26.81 23.17 -45.08
N PRO A 248 27.22 22.71 -46.27
CA PRO A 248 28.63 22.65 -46.63
C PRO A 248 29.27 24.05 -46.66
N PRO A 249 30.58 24.16 -46.35
CA PRO A 249 31.29 25.43 -46.42
C PRO A 249 31.29 25.95 -47.86
N ARG A 250 30.94 27.23 -48.03
CA ARG A 250 31.06 27.93 -49.30
C ARG A 250 32.55 28.18 -49.56
N GLY A 251 33.11 27.43 -50.50
CA GLY A 251 34.34 27.79 -51.21
C GLY A 251 34.03 28.79 -52.32
#